data_AF-A0A0A1IVI7-F1
#
_entry.id   AF-A0A0A1IVI7-F1
#
_cell.length_a   1.000
_cell.length_b   1.000
_cell.length_c   1.000
_cell.angle_alpha   90.00
_cell.angle_beta   90.00
_cell.angle_gamma   90.00
#
_symmetry.space_group_name_H-M   'P 1'
#
loop_
_entity.id
_entity.type
_entity.pdbx_description
1 polymer ?
#
loop_
_entity_poly.entity_id
_entity_poly.type
_entity_poly.pdbx_seq_one_letter_code
_entity_poly.pdbx_strand_id
1 'polypeptide(L)'
;RDILLVVGNEIIEAPMAWRARFFEYRAYRPLIKEYFRNGAKWTTAPKPTMADELYDQDYPIRTVEDRHMLAAEGKFVTTEHEPCFDAADFIRAGRDLFVQRSQVTNY
;
A
#
# COMPACT_ATOMS: atom_id res chain seq x y z
N ARG A 1 8.11 -6.25 3.87
CA ARG A 1 8.19 -4.80 4.10
C ARG A 1 6.96 -4.11 3.53
N ASP A 2 6.58 -4.51 2.33
CA ASP A 2 5.48 -3.96 1.55
C ASP A 2 4.11 -4.04 2.22
N ILE A 3 3.84 -5.10 3.00
CA ILE A 3 2.51 -5.31 3.62
C ILE A 3 2.42 -4.89 5.09
N LEU A 4 3.54 -4.75 5.81
CA LEU A 4 3.55 -4.45 7.25
C LEU A 4 4.36 -3.19 7.55
N LEU A 5 3.69 -2.20 8.15
CA LEU A 5 4.32 -1.02 8.76
C LEU A 5 4.19 -1.14 10.28
N VAL A 6 5.26 -0.79 11.02
CA VAL A 6 5.22 -0.73 12.49
C VAL A 6 5.39 0.71 12.93
N VAL A 7 4.46 1.27 13.69
CA VAL A 7 4.53 2.64 14.24
C VAL A 7 4.37 2.56 15.75
N GLY A 8 5.42 2.89 16.51
CA GLY A 8 5.43 2.65 17.95
C GLY A 8 5.24 1.17 18.29
N ASN A 9 4.20 0.85 19.06
CA ASN A 9 3.80 -0.51 19.44
C ASN A 9 2.65 -1.07 18.58
N GLU A 10 2.40 -0.50 17.41
CA GLU A 10 1.32 -0.88 16.51
C GLU A 10 1.83 -1.48 15.21
N ILE A 11 1.28 -2.63 14.83
CA ILE A 11 1.48 -3.29 13.54
C ILE A 11 0.28 -2.97 12.64
N ILE A 12 0.56 -2.38 11.48
CA ILE A 12 -0.43 -1.96 10.49
C ILE A 12 -0.29 -2.85 9.25
N GLU A 13 -1.36 -3.55 8.88
CA GLU A 13 -1.47 -4.28 7.60
C GLU A 13 -1.91 -3.31 6.49
N ALA A 14 -1.10 -3.19 5.44
CA ALA A 14 -1.39 -2.39 4.27
C ALA A 14 -2.50 -3.04 3.40
N PRO A 15 -3.31 -2.23 2.71
CA PRO A 15 -4.38 -2.71 1.85
C PRO A 15 -3.85 -3.44 0.61
N MET A 16 -2.65 -3.05 0.13
CA MET A 16 -2.06 -3.41 -1.16
C MET A 16 -2.84 -2.81 -2.33
N ALA A 17 -2.20 -2.73 -3.51
CA ALA A 17 -2.86 -2.30 -4.76
C ALA A 17 -2.85 -3.36 -5.88
N TRP A 18 -2.13 -4.48 -5.70
CA TRP A 18 -2.10 -5.57 -6.69
C TRP A 18 -3.08 -6.68 -6.35
N ARG A 19 -3.92 -7.06 -7.33
CA ARG A 19 -4.86 -8.19 -7.22
C ARG A 19 -4.19 -9.49 -6.74
N ALA A 20 -2.98 -9.78 -7.24
CA ALA A 20 -2.21 -10.97 -6.86
C ALA A 20 -1.75 -10.96 -5.39
N ARG A 21 -1.75 -9.80 -4.72
CA ARG A 21 -1.30 -9.61 -3.35
C ARG A 21 -2.44 -9.51 -2.34
N PHE A 22 -3.69 -9.63 -2.77
CA PHE A 22 -4.89 -9.41 -1.93
C PHE A 22 -4.85 -10.21 -0.62
N PHE A 23 -4.47 -11.49 -0.70
CA PHE A 23 -4.42 -12.41 0.44
C PHE A 23 -3.02 -12.61 1.06
N GLU A 24 -2.04 -11.76 0.70
CA GLU A 24 -0.65 -11.89 1.17
C GLU A 24 -0.54 -11.79 2.71
N TYR A 25 -1.47 -11.08 3.36
CA TYR A 25 -1.53 -10.95 4.82
C TYR A 25 -1.64 -12.30 5.54
N ARG A 26 -2.18 -13.33 4.89
CA ARG A 26 -2.41 -14.66 5.51
C ARG A 26 -1.11 -15.29 6.01
N ALA A 27 0.00 -15.08 5.30
CA ALA A 27 1.31 -15.61 5.69
C ALA A 27 1.81 -15.06 7.03
N TYR A 28 1.41 -13.83 7.38
CA TYR A 28 1.90 -13.12 8.57
C TYR A 28 0.99 -13.26 9.79
N ARG A 29 -0.24 -13.78 9.62
CA ARG A 29 -1.23 -13.88 10.71
C ARG A 29 -0.76 -14.67 11.94
N PRO A 30 0.02 -15.77 11.86
CA PRO A 30 0.52 -16.44 13.05
C PRO A 30 1.35 -15.49 13.94
N LEU A 31 2.27 -14.75 13.33
CA LEU A 31 3.17 -13.82 14.01
C LEU A 31 2.44 -12.60 14.56
N ILE A 32 1.53 -12.00 13.78
CA ILE A 32 0.76 -10.83 14.22
C ILE A 32 -0.13 -11.19 15.42
N LYS A 33 -0.78 -12.36 15.41
CA LYS A 33 -1.59 -12.83 16.54
C LYS A 33 -0.75 -13.07 17.80
N GLU A 34 0.48 -13.54 17.66
CA GLU A 34 1.41 -13.69 18.78
C GLU A 34 1.73 -12.34 19.42
N TYR A 35 2.14 -11.35 18.61
CA TYR A 35 2.42 -10.00 19.11
C TYR A 35 1.18 -9.33 19.72
N PHE A 36 0.01 -9.50 19.10
CA PHE A 36 -1.24 -8.97 19.62
C PHE A 36 -1.57 -9.53 21.03
N ARG A 37 -1.41 -10.84 21.23
CA ARG A 37 -1.59 -11.47 22.56
C ARG A 37 -0.58 -10.97 23.59
N ASN A 38 0.61 -10.59 23.14
CA ASN A 38 1.67 -10.02 23.97
C ASN A 38 1.56 -8.48 24.13
N GLY A 39 0.42 -7.89 23.74
CA GLY A 39 0.09 -6.48 24.01
C GLY A 39 0.43 -5.49 22.89
N ALA A 40 0.89 -5.96 21.72
CA ALA A 40 1.01 -5.09 20.55
C ALA A 40 -0.37 -4.67 20.03
N LYS A 41 -0.49 -3.46 19.50
CA LYS A 41 -1.68 -3.03 18.75
C LYS A 41 -1.64 -3.63 17.35
N TRP A 42 -2.80 -4.03 16.83
CA TRP A 42 -2.94 -4.60 15.50
C TRP A 42 -4.06 -3.88 14.75
N THR A 43 -3.71 -3.30 13.62
CA THR A 43 -4.60 -2.55 12.74
C THR A 43 -4.52 -3.09 11.32
N THR A 44 -5.65 -3.13 10.65
CA THR A 44 -5.74 -3.44 9.22
C THR A 44 -6.37 -2.24 8.52
N ALA A 45 -5.66 -1.65 7.55
CA ALA A 45 -6.26 -0.62 6.71
C ALA A 45 -7.43 -1.21 5.90
N PRO A 46 -8.42 -0.39 5.48
CA PRO A 46 -9.55 -0.85 4.69
C PRO A 46 -9.08 -1.59 3.44
N LYS A 47 -9.51 -2.84 3.26
CA LYS A 47 -9.13 -3.62 2.07
C LYS A 47 -9.91 -3.10 0.85
N PRO A 48 -9.23 -2.62 -0.21
CA PRO A 48 -9.89 -2.19 -1.43
C PRO A 48 -10.55 -3.40 -2.09
N THR A 49 -11.62 -3.15 -2.83
CA THR A 49 -12.25 -4.15 -3.70
C THR A 49 -11.32 -4.59 -4.83
N MET A 50 -10.41 -3.69 -5.26
CA MET A 50 -9.55 -3.87 -6.44
C MET A 50 -10.36 -4.11 -7.73
N ALA A 51 -11.55 -3.52 -7.79
CA ALA A 51 -12.39 -3.50 -9.00
C ALA A 51 -11.69 -2.73 -10.14
N ASP A 52 -12.26 -2.78 -11.35
CA ASP A 52 -11.61 -2.17 -12.52
C ASP A 52 -11.46 -0.66 -12.36
N GLU A 53 -12.35 -0.02 -11.58
CA GLU A 53 -12.36 1.40 -11.25
C GLU A 53 -11.12 1.85 -10.47
N LEU A 54 -10.44 0.94 -9.76
CA LEU A 54 -9.18 1.26 -9.07
C LEU A 54 -8.03 1.47 -10.05
N TYR A 55 -8.14 1.02 -11.30
CA TYR A 55 -7.05 1.07 -12.27
C TYR A 55 -7.42 1.83 -13.54
N ASP A 56 -6.48 2.62 -14.05
CA ASP A 56 -6.53 3.13 -15.41
C ASP A 56 -6.21 1.99 -16.39
N GLN A 57 -7.25 1.43 -17.00
CA GLN A 57 -7.14 0.31 -17.93
C GLN A 57 -6.40 0.69 -19.23
N ASP A 58 -6.39 1.97 -19.56
CA ASP A 58 -5.76 2.53 -20.77
C ASP A 58 -4.46 3.29 -20.43
N TYR A 59 -3.88 3.03 -19.25
CA TYR A 59 -2.69 3.72 -18.77
C TYR A 59 -1.57 3.68 -19.84
N PRO A 60 -1.19 4.83 -20.44
CA PRO A 60 -0.47 4.86 -21.71
C PRO A 60 1.05 4.67 -21.53
N ILE A 61 1.44 3.55 -20.94
CA ILE A 61 2.83 3.16 -20.71
C ILE A 61 3.31 2.17 -21.78
N ARG A 62 4.36 2.53 -22.50
CA ARG A 62 5.09 1.59 -23.39
C ARG A 62 6.52 1.38 -22.93
N THR A 63 7.10 2.40 -22.29
CA THR A 63 8.47 2.44 -21.80
C THR A 63 8.52 2.92 -20.34
N VAL A 64 9.70 2.84 -19.72
CA VAL A 64 9.90 3.39 -18.36
C VAL A 64 9.92 4.91 -18.41
N GLU A 65 10.42 5.49 -19.49
CA GLU A 65 10.44 6.93 -19.76
C GLU A 65 9.02 7.50 -19.81
N ASP A 66 8.08 6.81 -20.47
CA ASP A 66 6.66 7.19 -20.48
C ASP A 66 6.10 7.24 -19.06
N ARG A 67 6.42 6.24 -18.23
CA ARG A 67 5.98 6.20 -16.83
C ARG A 67 6.50 7.39 -16.04
N HIS A 68 7.76 7.78 -16.25
CA HIS A 68 8.33 8.93 -15.56
C HIS A 68 7.67 10.24 -15.98
N MET A 69 7.36 10.42 -17.27
CA MET A 69 6.61 11.58 -17.76
C MET A 69 5.19 11.62 -17.17
N LEU A 70 4.47 10.49 -17.20
CA LEU A 70 3.13 10.38 -16.62
C LEU A 70 3.12 10.67 -15.11
N ALA A 71 4.08 10.12 -14.36
CA ALA A 71 4.20 10.37 -12.94
C ALA A 71 4.51 11.85 -12.63
N ALA A 72 5.33 12.51 -13.47
CA ALA A 72 5.59 13.95 -13.36
C ALA A 72 4.35 14.81 -13.63
N GLU A 73 3.42 14.31 -14.46
CA GLU A 73 2.08 14.89 -14.68
C GLU A 73 1.06 14.50 -13.58
N GLY A 74 1.46 13.69 -12.59
CA GLY A 74 0.58 13.20 -11.54
C GLY A 74 -0.38 12.09 -11.99
N LYS A 75 -0.10 11.43 -13.12
CA LYS A 75 -0.85 10.27 -13.64
C LYS A 75 -0.19 8.97 -13.19
N PHE A 76 -1.00 8.09 -12.62
CA PHE A 76 -0.59 6.78 -12.13
C PHE A 76 -1.60 5.74 -12.59
N VAL A 77 -1.21 4.47 -12.58
CA VAL A 77 -2.09 3.35 -12.95
C VAL A 77 -3.22 3.18 -11.93
N THR A 78 -3.03 3.59 -10.68
CA THR A 78 -4.09 3.61 -9.67
C THR A 78 -4.84 4.93 -9.69
N THR A 79 -6.17 4.83 -9.60
CA THR A 79 -7.07 5.98 -9.46
C THR A 79 -7.29 6.32 -7.98
N GLU A 80 -8.10 7.35 -7.71
CA GLU A 80 -8.54 7.73 -6.35
C GLU A 80 -9.92 7.11 -5.98
N HIS A 81 -10.33 6.02 -6.66
CA HIS A 81 -11.65 5.40 -6.43
C HIS A 81 -11.80 4.85 -5.00
N GLU A 82 -10.76 4.23 -4.47
CA GLU A 82 -10.72 3.72 -3.10
C GLU A 82 -9.27 3.73 -2.55
N PRO A 83 -9.07 3.74 -1.22
CA PRO A 83 -7.72 3.78 -0.64
C PRO A 83 -6.89 2.54 -0.98
N CYS A 84 -5.68 2.75 -1.50
CA CYS A 84 -4.71 1.69 -1.71
C CYS A 84 -3.28 2.21 -1.47
N PHE A 85 -2.46 1.40 -0.81
CA PHE A 85 -1.06 1.70 -0.54
C PHE A 85 -0.26 0.44 -0.23
N ASP A 86 1.04 0.50 -0.51
CA ASP A 86 2.03 -0.42 0.02
C ASP A 86 2.76 0.27 1.19
N ALA A 87 2.95 -0.44 2.31
CA ALA A 87 3.68 0.06 3.47
C ALA A 87 5.14 0.44 3.15
N ALA A 88 5.70 -0.07 2.05
CA ALA A 88 7.07 0.25 1.63
C ALA A 88 7.23 1.66 1.07
N ASP A 89 6.15 2.34 0.65
CA ASP A 89 6.19 3.75 0.24
C ASP A 89 6.30 4.71 1.44
N PHE A 90 6.17 4.19 2.66
CA PHE A 90 6.32 4.93 3.90
C PHE A 90 7.69 4.68 4.52
N ILE A 91 8.39 5.75 4.87
CA ILE A 91 9.61 5.70 5.68
C ILE A 91 9.44 6.49 6.97
N ARG A 92 9.93 5.92 8.07
CA ARG A 92 9.73 6.46 9.43
C ARG A 92 10.98 7.20 9.89
N ALA A 93 10.79 8.37 10.49
CA ALA A 93 11.81 9.17 11.16
C ALA A 93 11.34 9.56 12.58
N GLY A 94 11.02 8.55 13.39
CA GLY A 94 10.53 8.76 14.76
C GLY A 94 9.08 9.25 14.76
N ARG A 95 8.88 10.56 14.96
CA ARG A 95 7.55 11.20 14.98
C ARG A 95 6.99 11.44 13.58
N ASP A 96 7.88 11.57 12.59
CA ASP A 96 7.54 11.92 11.23
C ASP A 96 7.50 10.66 10.34
N LEU A 97 6.51 10.61 9.46
CA LEU A 97 6.44 9.63 8.37
C LEU A 97 6.50 10.38 7.05
N PHE A 98 7.42 9.99 6.18
CA PHE A 98 7.48 10.46 4.82
C PHE A 98 6.85 9.40 3.92
N VAL A 99 5.98 9.84 3.02
CA VAL A 99 5.27 8.99 2.07
C VAL A 99 5.42 9.59 0.68
N GLN A 100 5.51 8.73 -0.33
CA GLN A 100 5.42 9.14 -1.73
C GLN A 100 4.14 8.60 -2.37
N ARG A 101 3.53 9.40 -3.24
CA ARG A 101 2.56 8.87 -4.20
C ARG A 101 3.30 7.99 -5.20
N SER A 102 2.76 6.81 -5.47
CA SER A 102 3.39 5.81 -6.33
C SER A 102 2.32 5.10 -7.18
N GLN A 103 2.75 4.15 -8.02
CA GLN A 103 1.83 3.31 -8.80
C GLN A 103 0.97 2.37 -7.94
N VAL A 104 1.24 2.30 -6.63
CA VAL A 104 0.53 1.43 -5.68
C VAL A 104 0.06 2.15 -4.43
N THR A 105 0.36 3.45 -4.29
CA THR A 105 -0.02 4.31 -3.15
C THR A 105 -0.65 5.59 -3.68
N ASN A 106 -1.97 5.72 -3.51
CA ASN A 106 -2.75 6.89 -3.91
C ASN A 106 -2.89 7.91 -2.75
N TYR A 107 -3.66 9.00 -2.94
CA TYR A 107 -3.73 10.11 -1.98
C TYR A 107 -4.55 9.79 -0.72
#